data_AF-A0A975RUR2-F1
#
_entry.id   AF-A0A975RUR2-F1
#
_cell.length_a   1.000
_cell.length_b   1.000
_cell.length_c   1.000
_cell.angle_alpha   90.00
_cell.angle_beta   90.00
_cell.angle_gamma   90.00
#
_symmetry.space_group_name_H-M   'P 1'
#
loop_
_entity.id
_entity.type
_entity.pdbx_description
1 polymer ?
#
loop_
_entity_poly.entity_id
_entity_poly.type
_entity_poly.pdbx_seq_one_letter_code
_entity_poly.pdbx_strand_id
1 'polypeptide(L)' 'MPIGFDDLVHDVMNDWPATIRVFLDFRMGCVGCPIACFHTVDDACGEHHVDRDAFLKALREVVASQ' A
#
# COMPACT_ATOMS: atom_id res chain seq x y z
N MET A 1 1.41 1.44 15.16
CA MET A 1 1.97 2.03 13.92
C MET A 1 0.89 1.82 12.86
N PRO A 2 0.41 2.86 12.17
CA PRO A 2 -0.95 2.85 11.61
C PRO A 2 -1.17 1.87 10.45
N ILE A 3 -0.11 1.50 9.72
CA ILE A 3 -0.17 0.55 8.61
C ILE A 3 0.77 -0.62 8.89
N GLY A 4 0.27 -1.85 8.78
CA GLY A 4 0.93 -3.15 8.87
C GLY A 4 1.01 -3.88 7.52
N PHE A 5 1.64 -5.06 7.51
CA PHE A 5 1.76 -5.89 6.31
C PHE A 5 0.51 -6.72 6.03
N ASP A 6 -0.25 -7.00 7.09
CA ASP A 6 -1.50 -7.74 7.12
C ASP A 6 -2.73 -6.86 6.81
N ASP A 7 -2.55 -5.54 6.73
CA ASP A 7 -3.63 -4.63 6.31
C ASP A 7 -3.98 -4.85 4.84
N LEU A 8 -5.26 -4.72 4.52
CA LEU A 8 -5.74 -4.80 3.14
C LEU A 8 -5.36 -3.54 2.37
N VAL A 9 -4.92 -3.73 1.13
CA VAL A 9 -4.51 -2.62 0.26
C VAL A 9 -5.65 -1.63 0.03
N HIS A 10 -6.89 -2.12 -0.12
CA HIS A 10 -8.07 -1.26 -0.21
C HIS A 10 -8.23 -0.36 1.02
N ASP A 11 -8.15 -0.94 2.22
CA ASP A 11 -8.36 -0.22 3.48
C ASP A 11 -7.26 0.83 3.68
N VAL A 12 -6.01 0.49 3.38
CA VAL A 12 -4.88 1.44 3.44
C VAL A 12 -5.11 2.65 2.53
N MET A 13 -5.58 2.44 1.29
CA MET A 13 -5.86 3.56 0.37
C MET A 13 -7.12 4.35 0.74
N ASN A 14 -8.12 3.69 1.35
CA ASN A 14 -9.36 4.33 1.77
C ASN A 14 -9.16 5.19 3.01
N ASP A 15 -8.45 4.67 4.01
CA ASP A 15 -8.24 5.33 5.30
C ASP A 15 -7.16 6.41 5.21
N TRP A 16 -6.17 6.23 4.31
CA TRP A 16 -5.13 7.22 4.05
C TRP A 16 -4.97 7.50 2.54
N PRO A 17 -5.82 8.35 1.94
CA PRO A 17 -5.79 8.61 0.50
C PRO A 17 -4.45 9.09 -0.08
N ALA A 18 -3.60 9.78 0.70
CA ALA A 18 -2.28 10.17 0.17
C ALA A 18 -1.35 8.98 -0.09
N THR A 19 -1.62 7.80 0.51
CA THR A 19 -0.87 6.57 0.21
C THR A 19 -1.03 6.12 -1.24
N ILE A 20 -2.13 6.49 -1.94
CA ILE A 20 -2.34 6.22 -3.36
C ILE A 20 -1.13 6.67 -4.19
N ARG A 21 -0.51 7.80 -3.81
CA ARG A 21 0.68 8.29 -4.52
C ARG A 21 1.86 7.33 -4.41
N VAL A 22 2.05 6.71 -3.24
CA VAL A 22 3.09 5.69 -3.00
C VAL A 22 2.84 4.45 -3.87
N PHE A 23 1.60 3.95 -3.94
CA PHE A 23 1.25 2.85 -4.83
C PHE A 23 1.61 3.17 -6.30
N LEU A 24 1.32 4.38 -6.77
CA LEU A 24 1.66 4.81 -8.13
C LEU A 24 3.16 4.94 -8.36
N ASP A 25 3.91 5.52 -7.42
CA ASP A 25 5.36 5.73 -7.54
C ASP A 25 6.12 4.39 -7.53
N PHE A 26 5.63 3.38 -6.80
CA PHE A 26 6.14 2.00 -6.82
C PHE A 26 5.59 1.17 -8.01
N ARG A 27 4.76 1.76 -8.86
CA ARG A 27 4.08 1.10 -9.99
C ARG A 27 3.28 -0.14 -9.58
N MET A 28 2.71 -0.10 -8.38
CA MET A 28 1.76 -1.09 -7.91
C MET A 28 0.48 -1.01 -8.75
N GLY A 29 0.04 -2.12 -9.31
CA GLY A 29 -1.19 -2.21 -10.11
C GLY A 29 -2.48 -2.17 -9.30
N CYS A 30 -2.39 -1.88 -8.01
CA CYS A 30 -3.49 -2.00 -7.06
C CYS A 30 -4.51 -0.86 -7.16
N VAL A 31 -4.11 0.32 -7.64
CA VAL A 31 -5.01 1.50 -7.70
C VAL A 31 -6.12 1.25 -8.70
N GLY A 32 -7.37 1.17 -8.21
CA GLY A 32 -8.55 0.86 -9.03
C GLY A 32 -8.72 -0.62 -9.37
N CYS A 33 -7.85 -1.51 -8.87
CA CYS A 33 -8.01 -2.94 -9.05
C CYS A 33 -9.16 -3.45 -8.16
N PRO A 34 -10.18 -4.14 -8.70
CA PRO A 34 -11.28 -4.68 -7.90
C PRO A 34 -10.84 -5.78 -6.94
N ILE A 35 -9.63 -6.33 -7.11
CA ILE A 35 -9.07 -7.38 -6.25
C ILE A 35 -8.34 -6.80 -5.02
N ALA A 36 -8.09 -5.48 -4.98
CA ALA A 36 -7.34 -4.83 -3.89
C ALA A 36 -7.98 -5.00 -2.49
N CYS A 37 -9.29 -5.30 -2.41
CA CYS A 37 -9.97 -5.60 -1.15
C CYS A 37 -9.73 -7.03 -0.63
N PHE A 38 -8.96 -7.84 -1.35
CA PHE A 38 -8.60 -9.21 -0.96
C PHE A 38 -7.11 -9.42 -0.75
N HIS A 39 -6.26 -8.47 -1.15
CA HIS A 39 -4.80 -8.58 -0.98
C HIS A 39 -4.33 -7.73 0.19
N THR A 40 -3.50 -8.34 1.02
CA THR A 40 -2.75 -7.62 2.03
C THR A 40 -1.63 -6.81 1.39
N VAL A 41 -1.04 -5.88 2.14
CA VAL A 41 0.16 -5.15 1.71
C VAL A 41 1.29 -6.12 1.36
N ASP A 42 1.47 -7.22 2.10
CA ASP A 42 2.49 -8.23 1.81
C ASP A 42 2.22 -8.98 0.49
N ASP A 43 0.98 -9.40 0.26
CA ASP A 43 0.57 -10.07 -0.98
C ASP A 43 0.87 -9.18 -2.19
N ALA A 44 0.47 -7.91 -2.12
CA ALA A 44 0.72 -6.94 -3.20
C ALA A 44 2.21 -6.72 -3.45
N CYS A 45 3.04 -6.66 -2.40
CA CYS A 45 4.49 -6.58 -2.57
C CYS A 45 5.05 -7.82 -3.28
N GLY A 46 4.56 -9.01 -2.94
CA GLY A 46 4.92 -10.27 -3.59
C GLY A 46 4.54 -10.31 -5.08
N GLU A 47 3.29 -9.98 -5.40
CA GLU A 47 2.79 -10.00 -6.79
C GLU A 47 3.50 -8.99 -7.69
N HIS A 48 3.80 -7.81 -7.16
CA HIS A 48 4.45 -6.73 -7.90
C HIS A 48 5.99 -6.77 -7.81
N HIS A 49 6.57 -7.75 -7.12
CA HIS A 49 8.02 -7.92 -6.95
C HIS A 49 8.69 -6.66 -6.36
N VAL A 50 8.02 -6.05 -5.37
CA VAL A 50 8.47 -4.85 -4.68
C VAL A 50 9.11 -5.20 -3.34
N ASP A 51 10.16 -4.46 -2.97
CA ASP A 51 10.71 -4.53 -1.61
C ASP A 51 9.67 -4.06 -0.58
N ARG A 52 9.16 -5.02 0.19
CA ARG A 52 8.07 -4.81 1.14
C ARG A 52 8.44 -3.83 2.26
N ASP A 53 9.68 -3.83 2.72
CA ASP A 53 10.12 -2.97 3.82
C ASP A 53 10.28 -1.52 3.34
N ALA A 54 10.83 -1.33 2.14
CA ALA A 54 10.91 -0.02 1.50
C ALA A 54 9.51 0.56 1.22
N PHE A 55 8.59 -0.28 0.74
CA PHE A 55 7.22 0.14 0.47
C PHE A 55 6.46 0.53 1.74
N LEU A 56 6.51 -0.32 2.78
CA LEU A 56 5.84 -0.04 4.05
C LEU A 56 6.40 1.21 4.74
N LYS A 57 7.71 1.44 4.61
CA LYS A 57 8.33 2.68 5.08
C LYS A 57 7.76 3.91 4.35
N ALA A 58 7.70 3.89 3.02
CA ALA A 58 7.17 5.00 2.23
C ALA A 58 5.69 5.30 2.55
N LEU A 59 4.86 4.27 2.75
CA LEU A 59 3.48 4.44 3.20
C LEU A 59 3.40 5.19 4.54
N ARG A 60 4.20 4.75 5.52
CA ARG A 60 4.21 5.34 6.86
C ARG A 60 4.76 6.77 6.87
N GLU A 61 5.73 7.08 6.02
CA GLU A 61 6.28 8.44 5.88
C GLU A 61 5.21 9.41 5.37
N VAL A 62 4.44 9.03 4.36
CA VAL A 62 3.36 9.86 3.82
C VAL A 62 2.23 10.03 4.85
N VAL A 63 1.86 8.98 5.57
CA VAL A 63 0.84 9.05 6.64
C VAL A 63 1.29 9.94 7.80
N ALA A 64 2.56 9.92 8.18
CA ALA A 64 3.09 10.78 9.24
C ALA A 64 3.15 12.27 8.86
N SER A 65 3.07 12.58 7.56
CA SER A 65 3.10 13.95 7.01
C SER A 65 1.72 14.53 6.68
N GLN A 66 0.65 13.75 6.84
CA GLN A 66 -0.75 14.19 6.74
C GLN A 66 -1.26 14.66 8.09
#